data_AF-A0A0J7KFF0-F1
#
_entry.id   AF-A0A0J7KFF0-F1
#
_cell.length_a   1.000
_cell.length_b   1.000
_cell.length_c   1.000
_cell.angle_alpha   90.00
_cell.angle_beta   90.00
_cell.angle_gamma   90.00
#
_symmetry.space_group_name_H-M   'P 1'
#
loop_
_entity.id
_entity.type
_entity.pdbx_description
1 polymer ?
#
loop_
_entity_poly.entity_id
_entity_poly.type
_entity_poly.pdbx_seq_one_letter_code
_entity_poly.pdbx_strand_id
1 'polypeptide(L)'
;MLFFNVPYVPMVSERFNHIIGNLDMKISYTGTNKLNKFIKVHKDSLPKNAHNNVVYKISCGDCDASYVGQTKRSLKTRIGEHRNHITRNTIQRSVITDHRLLDHEFLWDDVEILDEEPFLSKRLVSEMIFIKRQVNSLNLQSGTENLDHVYTPTIEKMIKL
;
A
#
# COMPACT_ATOMS: atom_id res chain seq x y z
N MET A 1 -23.33 10.53 -28.08
CA MET A 1 -23.18 12.00 -28.08
C MET A 1 -21.80 12.34 -27.54
N LEU A 2 -20.92 12.86 -28.39
CA LEU A 2 -19.53 13.14 -28.06
C LEU A 2 -19.39 14.59 -27.58
N PHE A 3 -18.55 14.83 -26.56
CA PHE A 3 -18.34 16.17 -26.01
C PHE A 3 -16.89 16.63 -26.20
N PHE A 4 -16.72 17.89 -26.61
CA PHE A 4 -15.43 18.59 -26.64
C PHE A 4 -15.32 19.48 -25.39
N ASN A 5 -14.45 19.10 -24.45
CA ASN A 5 -14.32 19.79 -23.17
C ASN A 5 -13.23 20.87 -23.22
N VAL A 6 -13.59 22.11 -22.86
CA VAL A 6 -12.70 23.27 -22.86
C VAL A 6 -12.81 24.00 -21.51
N PRO A 7 -11.69 24.47 -20.92
CA PRO A 7 -11.78 25.35 -19.76
C PRO A 7 -12.52 26.65 -20.13
N TYR A 8 -13.42 27.13 -19.27
CA TYR A 8 -14.13 28.39 -19.51
C TYR A 8 -13.21 29.59 -19.24
N VAL A 9 -12.91 30.31 -20.31
CA VAL A 9 -12.20 31.58 -20.34
C VAL A 9 -13.09 32.53 -21.13
N PRO A 10 -13.65 33.58 -20.51
CA PRO A 10 -14.52 34.54 -21.19
C PRO A 10 -13.89 35.01 -22.50
N MET A 11 -14.71 35.15 -23.55
CA MET A 11 -14.31 35.58 -24.91
C MET A 11 -13.41 34.63 -25.71
N VAL A 12 -12.75 33.66 -25.07
CA VAL A 12 -11.85 32.70 -25.72
C VAL A 12 -12.57 31.38 -25.97
N SER A 13 -13.18 30.80 -24.92
CA SER A 13 -13.79 29.47 -25.00
C SER A 13 -15.02 29.44 -25.92
N GLU A 14 -15.73 30.55 -26.04
CA GLU A 14 -16.90 30.70 -26.91
C GLU A 14 -16.54 30.64 -28.41
N ARG A 15 -15.29 31.02 -28.77
CA ARG A 15 -14.81 30.95 -30.16
C ARG A 15 -14.70 29.52 -30.67
N PHE A 16 -14.53 28.54 -29.76
CA PHE A 16 -14.49 27.13 -30.14
C PHE A 16 -15.84 26.63 -30.68
N ASN A 17 -16.97 27.30 -30.39
CA ASN A 17 -18.27 26.91 -30.97
C ASN A 17 -18.26 26.98 -32.51
N HIS A 18 -17.55 27.94 -33.09
CA HIS A 18 -17.41 28.05 -34.55
C HIS A 18 -16.59 26.90 -35.15
N ILE A 19 -15.60 26.39 -34.41
CA ILE A 19 -14.73 25.29 -34.86
C ILE A 19 -15.48 23.96 -34.72
N ILE A 20 -16.18 23.77 -33.60
CA ILE A 20 -16.88 22.53 -33.28
C ILE A 20 -18.22 22.40 -34.03
N GLY A 21 -18.82 23.49 -34.53
CA GLY A 21 -20.08 23.44 -35.29
C GLY A 21 -20.04 22.56 -36.55
N ASN A 22 -18.85 22.30 -37.11
CA ASN A 22 -18.66 21.41 -38.26
C ASN A 22 -18.41 19.94 -37.87
N LEU A 23 -18.28 19.67 -36.58
CA LEU A 23 -18.08 18.33 -36.01
C LEU A 23 -19.38 17.93 -35.31
N ASP A 24 -19.81 16.67 -35.41
CA ASP A 24 -20.99 16.15 -34.69
C ASP A 24 -20.70 15.99 -33.18
N MET A 25 -20.32 17.09 -32.54
CA MET A 25 -19.86 17.16 -31.16
C MET A 25 -20.50 18.36 -30.45
N LYS A 26 -20.72 18.23 -29.14
CA LYS A 26 -21.16 19.35 -28.29
C LYS A 26 -20.00 19.90 -27.48
N ILE A 27 -19.92 21.22 -27.34
CA ILE A 27 -18.99 21.83 -26.40
C ILE A 27 -19.48 21.65 -24.95
N SER A 28 -18.55 21.32 -24.06
CA SER A 28 -18.73 21.39 -22.62
C SER A 28 -17.65 22.27 -22.02
N TYR A 29 -18.02 23.00 -20.95
CA TYR A 29 -17.11 23.92 -20.28
C TYR A 29 -16.69 23.37 -18.92
N THR A 30 -15.42 23.55 -18.57
CA THR A 30 -14.91 23.23 -17.22
C THR A 30 -14.33 24.47 -16.54
N GLY A 31 -14.61 24.62 -15.24
CA GLY A 31 -13.97 25.66 -14.43
C GLY A 31 -12.50 25.32 -14.18
N THR A 32 -11.61 26.32 -14.32
CA THR A 32 -10.18 26.19 -13.96
C THR A 32 -9.96 26.07 -12.46
N ASN A 33 -10.88 26.65 -11.67
CA ASN A 33 -10.87 26.68 -10.22
C ASN A 33 -11.82 25.61 -9.65
N LYS A 34 -11.40 24.34 -9.71
CA LYS A 34 -12.15 23.25 -9.07
C LYS A 34 -12.18 23.45 -7.56
N LEU A 35 -13.32 23.12 -6.92
CA LEU A 35 -13.47 23.25 -5.47
C LEU A 35 -12.39 22.49 -4.70
N ASN A 36 -11.94 21.32 -5.19
CA ASN A 36 -10.86 20.55 -4.56
C ASN A 36 -9.49 21.26 -4.48
N LYS A 37 -9.29 22.34 -5.25
CA LYS A 37 -8.10 23.21 -5.19
C LYS A 37 -8.10 24.05 -3.91
N PHE A 38 -9.28 24.46 -3.44
CA PHE A 38 -9.46 25.35 -2.29
C PHE A 38 -9.97 24.60 -1.06
N ILE A 39 -10.94 23.72 -1.28
CA ILE A 39 -11.52 22.83 -0.28
C ILE A 39 -10.81 21.49 -0.41
N LYS A 40 -9.62 21.42 0.18
CA LYS A 40 -9.01 20.12 0.45
C LYS A 40 -9.85 19.46 1.54
N VAL A 41 -10.10 18.16 1.39
CA VAL A 41 -10.61 17.36 2.51
C VAL A 41 -9.49 17.32 3.54
N HIS A 42 -9.44 18.29 4.44
CA HIS A 42 -8.57 18.29 5.62
C HIS A 42 -9.09 17.24 6.60
N LYS A 43 -8.98 15.97 6.20
CA LYS A 43 -9.03 14.88 7.16
C LYS A 43 -7.75 14.94 7.97
N ASP A 44 -7.89 14.79 9.28
CA ASP A 44 -6.74 14.59 10.15
C ASP A 44 -5.94 13.40 9.64
N SER A 45 -4.61 13.54 9.67
CA SER A 45 -3.73 12.42 9.35
C SER A 45 -4.00 11.30 10.34
N LEU A 46 -4.30 10.10 9.84
CA LEU A 46 -4.48 8.96 10.71
C LEU A 46 -3.13 8.57 11.33
N PRO A 47 -3.08 8.29 12.64
CA PRO A 47 -1.87 7.77 13.25
C PRO A 47 -1.51 6.42 12.61
N LYS A 48 -0.21 6.14 12.46
CA LYS A 48 0.36 4.93 11.81
C LYS A 48 -0.39 3.64 12.18
N ASN A 49 -0.65 3.46 13.47
CA ASN A 49 -1.28 2.24 14.01
C ASN A 49 -2.78 2.09 13.70
N ALA A 50 -3.47 3.17 13.28
CA ALA A 50 -4.89 3.15 12.93
C ALA A 50 -5.14 2.82 11.46
N HIS A 51 -4.10 2.78 10.62
CA HIS A 51 -4.21 2.41 9.22
C HIS A 51 -4.64 0.95 9.06
N ASN A 52 -5.38 0.67 8.00
CA ASN A 52 -5.88 -0.64 7.64
C ASN A 52 -5.50 -0.96 6.19
N ASN A 53 -5.70 -2.20 5.76
CA ASN A 53 -5.36 -2.63 4.41
C ASN A 53 -3.88 -2.43 4.04
N VAL A 54 -2.99 -2.60 5.02
CA VAL A 54 -1.57 -2.29 4.87
C VAL A 54 -0.72 -3.55 4.71
N VAL A 55 0.38 -3.41 3.99
CA VAL A 55 1.56 -4.29 4.08
C VAL A 55 2.53 -3.63 5.05
N TYR A 56 2.98 -4.37 6.06
CA TYR A 56 3.84 -3.86 7.12
C TYR A 56 5.08 -4.72 7.31
N LYS A 57 6.12 -4.12 7.90
CA LYS A 57 7.38 -4.77 8.28
C LYS A 57 7.57 -4.67 9.79
N ILE A 58 7.94 -5.79 10.40
CA ILE A 58 8.41 -5.85 11.79
C ILE A 58 9.87 -6.29 11.75
N SER A 59 10.76 -5.42 12.20
CA SER A 59 12.20 -5.70 12.28
C SER A 59 12.56 -6.32 13.63
N CYS A 60 13.54 -7.23 13.63
CA CYS A 60 14.19 -7.66 14.86
C CYS A 60 15.11 -6.53 15.38
N GLY A 61 15.17 -6.34 16.70
CA GLY A 61 16.07 -5.39 17.33
C GLY A 61 17.49 -5.92 17.51
N ASP A 62 17.66 -7.25 17.49
CA ASP A 62 18.93 -7.92 17.82
C ASP A 62 19.65 -8.50 16.59
N CYS A 63 19.01 -8.50 15.41
CA CYS A 63 19.64 -8.88 14.14
C CYS A 63 18.94 -8.25 12.93
N ASP A 64 19.53 -8.42 11.74
CA ASP A 64 19.02 -7.87 10.48
C ASP A 64 17.78 -8.61 9.92
N ALA A 65 17.18 -9.52 10.69
CA ALA A 65 16.01 -10.27 10.26
C ALA A 65 14.73 -9.43 10.35
N SER A 66 13.80 -9.66 9.42
CA SER A 66 12.52 -8.98 9.44
C SER A 66 11.37 -9.85 8.95
N TYR A 67 10.18 -9.57 9.46
CA TYR A 67 8.93 -10.19 9.02
C TYR A 67 8.08 -9.18 8.27
N VAL A 68 7.61 -9.55 7.09
CA VAL A 68 6.64 -8.76 6.31
C VAL A 68 5.29 -9.45 6.36
N GLY A 69 4.22 -8.70 6.60
CA GLY A 69 2.87 -9.25 6.56
C GLY A 69 1.85 -8.26 6.03
N GLN A 70 0.69 -8.74 5.61
CA GLN A 70 -0.45 -7.89 5.30
C GLN A 70 -1.58 -7.99 6.35
N THR A 71 -2.43 -6.97 6.38
CA THR A 71 -3.67 -7.00 7.17
C THR A 71 -4.78 -6.22 6.51
N LYS A 72 -6.00 -6.77 6.53
CA LYS A 72 -7.24 -6.00 6.23
C LYS A 72 -7.68 -5.15 7.42
N ARG A 73 -7.36 -5.60 8.65
CA ARG A 73 -7.72 -4.93 9.91
C ARG A 73 -6.79 -3.75 10.18
N SER A 74 -7.03 -3.00 11.25
CA SER A 74 -6.07 -2.00 11.70
C SER A 74 -4.73 -2.64 12.05
N LEU A 75 -3.64 -1.93 11.77
CA LEU A 75 -2.28 -2.38 12.08
C LEU A 75 -2.13 -2.68 13.58
N LYS A 76 -2.66 -1.81 14.45
CA LYS A 76 -2.67 -2.01 15.91
C LYS A 76 -3.23 -3.38 16.32
N THR A 77 -4.36 -3.77 15.74
CA THR A 77 -4.99 -5.07 16.06
C THR A 77 -4.09 -6.22 15.62
N ARG A 78 -3.51 -6.14 14.41
CA ARG A 78 -2.64 -7.20 13.90
C ARG A 78 -1.36 -7.37 14.72
N ILE A 79 -0.73 -6.27 15.13
CA ILE A 79 0.44 -6.31 16.01
C ILE A 79 0.08 -6.89 17.39
N GLY A 80 -1.09 -6.52 17.94
CA GLY A 80 -1.59 -7.10 19.18
C GLY A 80 -1.83 -8.61 19.08
N GLU A 81 -2.35 -9.11 17.95
CA GLU A 81 -2.50 -10.55 17.70
C GLU A 81 -1.15 -11.27 17.74
N HIS A 82 -0.11 -10.74 17.09
CA HIS A 82 1.23 -11.31 17.12
C HIS A 82 1.83 -11.34 18.53
N ARG A 83 1.74 -10.23 19.27
CA ARG A 83 2.21 -10.16 20.68
C ARG A 83 1.50 -11.20 21.54
N ASN A 84 0.17 -11.29 21.43
CA ASN A 84 -0.63 -12.26 22.18
C ASN A 84 -0.32 -13.72 21.81
N HIS A 85 -0.02 -13.98 20.53
CA HIS A 85 0.33 -15.31 20.05
C HIS A 85 1.65 -15.81 20.65
N ILE A 86 2.59 -14.90 20.93
CA ILE A 86 3.85 -15.25 21.60
C ILE A 86 3.59 -15.61 23.07
N THR A 87 2.75 -14.84 23.77
CA THR A 87 2.45 -15.09 25.19
C THR A 87 1.67 -16.38 25.40
N ARG A 88 0.79 -16.73 24.46
CA ARG A 88 0.04 -17.98 24.49
C ARG A 88 0.98 -19.08 24.00
N ASN A 89 1.50 -19.92 24.90
CA ASN A 89 2.35 -21.07 24.55
C ASN A 89 1.55 -22.14 23.76
N THR A 90 1.19 -21.82 22.52
CA THR A 90 0.41 -22.66 21.61
C THR A 90 1.31 -23.70 20.95
N ILE A 91 0.73 -24.84 20.60
CA ILE A 91 1.44 -25.93 19.88
C ILE A 91 1.83 -25.47 18.47
N GLN A 92 0.98 -24.67 17.82
CA GLN A 92 1.28 -24.06 16.51
C GLN A 92 1.94 -22.70 16.74
N ARG A 93 3.26 -22.64 16.56
CA ARG A 93 4.05 -21.42 16.67
C ARG A 93 4.09 -20.70 15.33
N SER A 94 4.13 -19.37 15.37
CA SER A 94 4.37 -18.55 14.18
C SER A 94 5.87 -18.35 13.98
N VAL A 95 6.30 -18.01 12.76
CA VAL A 95 7.72 -17.69 12.50
C VAL A 95 8.26 -16.56 13.38
N ILE A 96 7.39 -15.62 13.76
CA ILE A 96 7.72 -14.53 14.69
C ILE A 96 7.95 -15.12 16.10
N THR A 97 7.07 -16.02 16.56
CA THR A 97 7.24 -16.69 17.85
C THR A 97 8.51 -17.53 17.87
N ASP A 98 8.77 -18.33 16.84
CA ASP A 98 9.97 -19.18 16.76
C ASP A 98 11.25 -18.36 16.74
N HIS A 99 11.29 -17.25 15.99
CA HIS A 99 12.45 -16.35 15.99
C HIS A 99 12.68 -15.72 17.36
N ARG A 100 11.61 -15.29 18.05
CA ARG A 100 11.73 -14.70 19.40
C ARG A 100 12.29 -15.69 20.43
N LEU A 101 11.98 -16.99 20.30
CA LEU A 101 12.49 -18.04 21.18
C LEU A 101 14.00 -18.27 21.08
N LEU A 102 14.66 -17.68 20.08
CA LEU A 102 16.11 -17.66 19.94
C LEU A 102 16.78 -16.55 20.77
N ASP A 103 16.05 -15.93 21.70
CA ASP A 103 16.48 -14.78 22.51
C ASP A 103 16.61 -13.47 21.72
N HIS A 104 15.68 -13.28 20.78
CA HIS A 104 15.55 -12.07 19.98
C HIS A 104 14.26 -11.34 20.33
N GLU A 105 14.26 -10.01 20.26
CA GLU A 105 13.10 -9.15 20.47
C GLU A 105 12.77 -8.37 19.20
N PHE A 106 11.48 -8.11 18.98
CA PHE A 106 11.03 -7.33 17.83
C PHE A 106 10.80 -5.86 18.22
N LEU A 107 11.03 -4.96 17.27
CA LEU A 107 10.76 -3.53 17.43
C LEU A 107 9.25 -3.26 17.27
N TRP A 108 8.48 -3.66 18.27
CA TRP A 108 7.02 -3.67 18.18
C TRP A 108 6.34 -2.30 18.11
N ASP A 109 7.05 -1.25 18.50
CA ASP A 109 6.55 0.13 18.46
C ASP A 109 7.05 0.89 17.21
N ASP A 110 8.00 0.31 16.47
CA ASP A 110 8.55 0.86 15.22
C ASP A 110 8.24 -0.02 14.00
N VAL A 111 6.98 -0.44 13.90
CA VAL A 111 6.50 -1.24 12.77
C VAL A 111 6.33 -0.32 11.56
N GLU A 112 6.98 -0.62 10.44
CA GLU A 112 6.91 0.18 9.21
C GLU A 112 5.70 -0.21 8.35
N ILE A 113 5.07 0.77 7.71
CA ILE A 113 4.07 0.53 6.65
C ILE A 113 4.82 0.63 5.32
N LEU A 114 4.80 -0.45 4.54
CA LEU A 114 5.48 -0.57 3.26
C LEU A 114 4.56 -0.19 2.09
N ASP A 115 3.27 -0.47 2.21
CA ASP A 115 2.25 -0.17 1.20
C ASP A 115 0.84 -0.15 1.81
N GLU A 116 -0.08 0.58 1.17
CA GLU A 116 -1.50 0.65 1.53
C GLU A 116 -2.35 0.27 0.32
N GLU A 117 -2.94 -0.93 0.34
CA GLU A 117 -3.66 -1.49 -0.80
C GLU A 117 -5.00 -2.11 -0.36
N PRO A 118 -6.14 -1.44 -0.66
CA PRO A 118 -7.47 -1.91 -0.27
C PRO A 118 -7.89 -3.22 -0.95
N PHE A 119 -7.40 -3.50 -2.16
CA PHE A 119 -7.77 -4.69 -2.90
C PHE A 119 -6.90 -5.89 -2.49
N LEU A 120 -7.54 -6.94 -1.97
CA LEU A 120 -6.83 -8.11 -1.43
C LEU A 120 -5.87 -8.73 -2.45
N SER A 121 -6.27 -8.92 -3.71
CA SER A 121 -5.43 -9.53 -4.74
C SER A 121 -4.14 -8.74 -4.96
N LYS A 122 -4.25 -7.41 -5.05
CA LYS A 122 -3.09 -6.53 -5.20
C LYS A 122 -2.24 -6.49 -3.94
N ARG A 123 -2.87 -6.49 -2.75
CA ARG A 123 -2.16 -6.49 -1.48
C ARG A 123 -1.36 -7.78 -1.26
N LEU A 124 -1.87 -8.93 -1.70
CA LEU A 124 -1.13 -10.20 -1.68
C LEU A 124 0.11 -10.14 -2.58
N VAL A 125 -0.03 -9.60 -3.80
CA VAL A 125 1.12 -9.40 -4.70
C VAL A 125 2.12 -8.42 -4.09
N SER A 126 1.64 -7.32 -3.50
CA SER A 126 2.48 -6.34 -2.80
C SER A 126 3.26 -6.98 -1.65
N GLU A 127 2.60 -7.75 -0.78
CA GLU A 127 3.23 -8.53 0.29
C GLU A 127 4.34 -9.44 -0.25
N MET A 128 4.08 -10.20 -1.33
CA MET A 128 5.08 -11.08 -1.95
C MET A 128 6.30 -10.32 -2.47
N ILE A 129 6.08 -9.18 -3.14
CA ILE A 129 7.17 -8.32 -3.62
C ILE A 129 8.01 -7.83 -2.44
N PHE A 130 7.37 -7.35 -1.38
CA PHE A 130 8.08 -6.85 -0.20
C PHE A 130 8.83 -7.95 0.55
N ILE A 131 8.29 -9.17 0.64
CA ILE A 131 9.01 -10.33 1.19
C ILE A 131 10.28 -10.60 0.38
N LYS A 132 10.21 -10.65 -0.96
CA LYS A 132 11.38 -10.89 -1.84
C LYS A 132 12.42 -9.78 -1.79
N ARG A 133 12.02 -8.57 -1.38
CA ARG A 133 12.92 -7.43 -1.24
C ARG A 133 13.67 -7.42 0.10
N GLN A 134 13.29 -8.22 1.09
CA GLN A 134 14.04 -8.26 2.34
C GLN A 134 15.42 -8.89 2.14
N VAL A 135 16.41 -8.40 2.90
CA VAL A 135 17.74 -9.04 2.97
C VAL A 135 17.66 -10.38 3.71
N ASN A 136 17.05 -10.38 4.90
CA ASN A 136 16.90 -11.56 5.76
C ASN A 136 15.43 -11.71 6.20
N SER A 137 14.61 -12.30 5.32
CA SER A 137 13.17 -12.51 5.56
C SER A 137 12.91 -13.69 6.49
N LEU A 138 12.10 -13.48 7.53
CA LEU A 138 11.55 -14.52 8.40
C LEU A 138 10.35 -15.25 7.78
N ASN A 139 9.75 -14.72 6.72
CA ASN A 139 8.60 -15.33 6.06
C ASN A 139 8.92 -16.71 5.48
N LEU A 140 7.96 -17.64 5.58
CA LEU A 140 8.04 -18.93 4.88
C LEU A 140 8.03 -18.70 3.37
N GLN A 141 8.89 -19.43 2.64
CA GLN A 141 9.03 -19.28 1.18
C GLN A 141 7.72 -19.57 0.43
N SER A 142 6.85 -20.41 1.00
CA SER A 142 5.52 -20.72 0.47
C SER A 142 4.60 -19.50 0.34
N GLY A 143 4.85 -18.45 1.12
CA GLY A 143 4.13 -17.18 1.03
C GLY A 143 4.34 -16.43 -0.29
N THR A 144 5.30 -16.85 -1.12
CA THR A 144 5.65 -16.18 -2.40
C THR A 144 5.41 -17.03 -3.65
N GLU A 145 4.85 -18.23 -3.52
CA GLU A 145 4.72 -19.20 -4.62
C GLU A 145 3.79 -18.73 -5.75
N ASN A 146 2.80 -17.89 -5.44
CA ASN A 146 1.86 -17.38 -6.44
C ASN A 146 2.43 -16.23 -7.30
N LEU A 147 3.66 -15.80 -7.03
CA LEU A 147 4.32 -14.78 -7.82
C LEU A 147 5.08 -15.43 -8.98
N ASP A 148 4.66 -15.11 -10.20
CA ASP A 148 5.28 -15.66 -11.41
C ASP A 148 6.77 -15.32 -11.49
N HIS A 149 7.62 -16.32 -11.74
CA HIS A 149 9.06 -16.20 -11.93
C HIS A 149 9.49 -15.16 -12.97
N VAL A 150 8.62 -14.79 -13.92
CA VAL A 150 8.86 -13.70 -14.88
C VAL A 150 9.16 -12.37 -14.19
N TYR A 151 8.62 -12.14 -12.98
CA TYR A 151 8.84 -10.90 -12.23
C TYR A 151 10.14 -10.89 -11.42
N THR A 152 10.77 -12.05 -11.17
CA THR A 152 11.96 -12.18 -10.32
C THR A 152 13.10 -11.24 -10.74
N PRO A 153 13.52 -11.15 -12.02
CA PRO A 153 14.63 -10.29 -12.42
C PRO A 153 14.35 -8.80 -12.19
N THR A 154 13.09 -8.39 -12.25
CA THR A 154 12.68 -7.01 -12.00
C THR A 154 12.71 -6.70 -10.51
N ILE A 155 12.27 -7.63 -9.67
CA ILE A 155 12.23 -7.47 -8.21
C ILE A 155 13.64 -7.51 -7.62
N GLU A 156 14.52 -8.37 -8.12
CA GLU A 156 15.92 -8.44 -7.68
C GLU A 156 16.71 -7.16 -7.96
N LYS A 157 16.33 -6.40 -8.99
CA LYS A 157 16.90 -5.07 -9.29
C LYS A 157 16.36 -3.96 -8.38
N MET A 158 15.27 -4.20 -7.64
CA MET A 158 14.76 -3.21 -6.69
C MET A 158 15.65 -3.11 -5.46
N ILE A 159 15.63 -1.94 -4.83
CA ILE A 159 16.36 -1.70 -3.57
C ILE A 159 15.87 -2.69 -2.52
N LYS A 160 16.84 -3.43 -1.95
CA LYS A 160 16.64 -4.35 -0.83
C LYS A 160 16.33 -3.58 0.46
N LEU A 161 15.48 -4.17 1.28
CA LEU A 161 14.95 -3.61 2.53
C LEU A 161 15.36 -4.43 3.74
#